data_AF-A0AAJ2JSI9-F1
#
_entry.id   AF-A0AAJ2JSI9-F1
#
_cell.length_a   1.000
_cell.length_b   1.000
_cell.length_c   1.000
_cell.angle_alpha   90.00
_cell.angle_beta   90.00
_cell.angle_gamma   90.00
#
_symmetry.space_group_name_H-M   'P 1'
#
loop_
_entity.id
_entity.type
_entity.pdbx_description
1 polymer ?
#
loop_
_entity_poly.entity_id
_entity_poly.type
_entity_poly.pdbx_seq_one_letter_code
_entity_poly.pdbx_strand_id
1 'polypeptide(L)'
;MVTAEDIRDRQEEFIFRCDNFELQELIDIKPKNGVYIRSKTEPFDDDMVIEENRVRNWLTHFNLPMHQIHASGHANGIEIREMIKEIGPKKLIPIHTEKPELFFK
;
A
#
# COMPACT_ATOMS: atom_id res chain seq x y z
N MET A 1 24.74 13.62 2.56
CA MET A 1 23.26 13.59 2.52
C MET A 1 22.87 13.70 1.06
N VAL A 2 21.91 12.92 0.58
CA VAL A 2 21.47 12.93 -0.83
C VAL A 2 20.42 14.02 -1.00
N THR A 3 20.54 14.88 -2.01
CA THR A 3 19.56 15.95 -2.31
C THR A 3 18.58 15.55 -3.42
N ALA A 4 17.55 16.36 -3.66
CA ALA A 4 16.64 16.17 -4.79
C ALA A 4 17.37 16.30 -6.15
N GLU A 5 18.38 17.17 -6.23
CA GLU A 5 19.25 17.30 -7.40
C GLU A 5 20.08 16.04 -7.63
N ASP A 6 20.66 15.46 -6.56
CA ASP A 6 21.40 14.19 -6.68
C ASP A 6 20.53 13.08 -7.30
N ILE A 7 19.28 12.97 -6.83
CA ILE A 7 18.32 11.98 -7.34
C ILE A 7 17.93 12.32 -8.79
N ARG A 8 17.60 13.58 -9.08
CA ARG A 8 17.18 14.05 -10.41
C ARG A 8 18.24 13.76 -11.49
N ASP A 9 19.51 13.93 -11.15
CA ASP A 9 20.62 13.83 -12.09
C ASP A 9 21.14 12.40 -12.24
N ARG A 10 20.90 11.51 -11.26
CA ARG A 10 21.38 10.12 -11.23
C ARG A 10 20.27 9.11 -10.88
N GLN A 11 19.10 9.24 -11.51
CA GLN A 11 17.88 8.50 -11.13
C GLN A 11 18.04 6.98 -11.11
N GLU A 12 18.91 6.43 -11.96
CA GLU A 12 19.22 4.99 -12.04
C GLU A 12 20.00 4.43 -10.84
N GLU A 13 20.62 5.29 -10.03
CA GLU A 13 21.39 4.89 -8.85
C GLU A 13 20.52 4.78 -7.58
N PHE A 14 19.25 5.21 -7.64
CA PHE A 14 18.41 5.38 -6.45
C PHE A 14 17.08 4.65 -6.55
N ILE A 15 16.62 4.18 -5.38
CA ILE A 15 15.21 3.92 -5.12
C ILE A 15 14.74 5.04 -4.20
N PHE A 16 13.76 5.82 -4.67
CA PHE A 16 13.16 6.88 -3.89
C PHE A 16 11.94 6.35 -3.13
N ARG A 17 12.00 6.38 -1.80
CA ARG A 17 10.84 6.12 -0.95
C ARG A 17 9.93 7.34 -1.04
N CYS A 18 8.75 7.16 -1.63
CA CYS A 18 7.75 8.19 -1.79
C CYS A 18 6.41 7.62 -1.33
N ASP A 19 5.87 8.14 -0.23
CA ASP A 19 4.48 7.90 0.14
C ASP A 19 3.58 9.09 -0.24
N ASN A 20 2.32 9.03 0.18
CA ASN A 20 1.32 10.04 -0.16
C ASN A 20 1.67 11.45 0.33
N PHE A 21 2.50 11.58 1.38
CA PHE A 21 2.93 12.85 1.96
C PHE A 21 4.14 13.44 1.26
N GLU A 22 4.78 12.70 0.36
CA GLU A 22 6.02 13.06 -0.33
C GLU A 22 5.83 13.20 -1.85
N LEU A 23 4.59 13.10 -2.34
CA LEU A 23 4.30 13.21 -3.78
C LEU A 23 4.75 14.55 -4.38
N GLN A 24 4.78 15.61 -3.58
CA GLN A 24 5.28 16.93 -4.00
C GLN A 24 6.77 16.92 -4.34
N GLU A 25 7.56 16.02 -3.76
CA GLU A 25 9.00 15.91 -4.05
C GLU A 25 9.25 15.55 -5.53
N LEU A 26 8.25 14.96 -6.20
CA LEU A 26 8.31 14.68 -7.64
C LEU A 26 8.46 15.95 -8.49
N ILE A 27 8.04 17.12 -7.99
CA ILE A 27 8.23 18.41 -8.67
C ILE A 27 9.72 18.72 -8.84
N ASP A 28 10.52 18.44 -7.81
CA ASP A 28 11.95 18.65 -7.82
C ASP A 28 12.70 17.45 -8.40
N ILE A 29 12.26 16.21 -8.15
CA ILE A 29 12.93 15.01 -8.66
C ILE A 29 12.76 14.87 -10.18
N LYS A 30 11.62 15.29 -10.75
CA LYS A 30 11.32 15.24 -12.20
C LYS A 30 11.64 13.87 -12.81
N PRO A 31 10.93 12.81 -12.40
CA PRO A 31 11.17 11.46 -12.88
C PRO A 31 10.99 11.37 -14.40
N LYS A 32 11.91 10.68 -15.10
CA LYS A 32 11.86 10.56 -16.57
C LYS A 32 11.34 9.21 -17.06
N ASN A 33 11.79 8.11 -16.44
CA ASN A 33 11.46 6.73 -16.83
C ASN A 33 11.35 5.82 -15.60
N GLY A 34 10.51 6.22 -14.64
CA GLY A 34 10.35 5.54 -13.36
C GLY A 34 9.10 4.66 -13.32
N VAL A 35 9.02 3.83 -12.27
CA VAL A 35 7.84 3.06 -11.91
C VAL A 35 7.51 3.35 -10.45
N TYR A 36 6.22 3.54 -10.14
CA TYR A 36 5.76 3.69 -8.76
C TYR A 36 5.23 2.36 -8.24
N ILE A 37 5.89 1.80 -7.23
CA ILE A 37 5.41 0.60 -6.55
C ILE A 37 4.57 1.04 -5.35
N ARG A 38 3.26 0.84 -5.44
CA ARG A 38 2.34 1.10 -4.33
C ARG A 38 2.25 -0.13 -3.44
N SER A 39 3.05 -0.13 -2.38
CA SER A 39 3.04 -1.17 -1.34
C SER A 39 2.21 -0.78 -0.13
N LYS A 40 0.92 -0.57 -0.33
CA LYS A 40 -0.07 -0.21 0.71
C LYS A 40 -1.38 -0.92 0.40
N THR A 41 -2.16 -1.22 1.44
CA THR A 41 -3.49 -1.83 1.28
C THR A 41 -4.38 -1.08 0.29
N GLU A 42 -5.20 -1.85 -0.42
CA GLU A 42 -6.27 -1.34 -1.27
C GLU A 42 -7.27 -0.53 -0.44
N PRO A 43 -7.92 0.50 -1.02
CA PRO A 43 -8.96 1.25 -0.34
C PRO A 43 -10.12 0.35 0.11
N PHE A 44 -10.52 0.50 1.37
CA PHE A 44 -11.67 -0.20 1.94
C PHE A 44 -12.73 0.75 2.53
N ASP A 45 -12.47 2.05 2.52
CA ASP A 45 -13.40 3.11 2.87
C ASP A 45 -13.32 4.28 1.86
N ASP A 46 -14.28 5.21 1.95
CA ASP A 46 -14.42 6.32 1.02
C ASP A 46 -13.24 7.31 1.09
N ASP A 47 -12.70 7.55 2.30
CA ASP A 47 -11.57 8.46 2.50
C ASP A 47 -10.30 7.92 1.81
N MET A 48 -10.08 6.62 1.90
CA MET A 48 -8.97 5.94 1.22
C MET A 48 -9.12 5.92 -0.30
N VAL A 49 -10.35 5.87 -0.81
CA VAL A 49 -10.61 6.01 -2.26
C VAL A 49 -10.23 7.41 -2.74
N ILE A 50 -10.60 8.45 -1.98
CA ILE A 50 -10.23 9.84 -2.28
C ILE A 50 -8.70 10.00 -2.23
N GLU A 51 -8.05 9.39 -1.23
CA GLU A 51 -6.59 9.38 -1.12
C GLU A 51 -5.93 8.71 -2.33
N GLU A 52 -6.37 7.52 -2.72
CA GLU A 52 -5.81 6.81 -3.88
C GLU A 52 -5.99 7.61 -5.17
N ASN A 53 -7.14 8.24 -5.37
CA ASN A 53 -7.38 9.08 -6.55
C ASN A 53 -6.39 10.24 -6.63
N ARG A 54 -6.06 10.88 -5.50
CA ARG A 54 -5.03 11.91 -5.45
C ARG A 54 -3.65 11.37 -5.83
N VAL A 55 -3.26 10.20 -5.31
CA VAL A 55 -2.00 9.53 -5.69
C VAL A 55 -1.97 9.27 -7.21
N ARG A 56 -3.03 8.67 -7.75
CA ARG A 56 -3.14 8.38 -9.19
C ARG A 56 -3.04 9.63 -10.06
N ASN A 57 -3.62 10.75 -9.63
CA ASN A 57 -3.54 12.02 -10.34
C ASN A 57 -2.10 12.55 -10.39
N TRP A 58 -1.36 12.48 -9.28
CA TRP A 58 0.07 12.80 -9.25
C TRP A 58 0.86 11.91 -10.20
N LEU A 59 0.70 10.59 -10.12
CA LEU A 59 1.43 9.66 -10.98
C LEU A 59 1.12 9.86 -12.46
N THR A 60 -0.14 10.14 -12.79
CA THR A 60 -0.56 10.50 -14.17
C THR A 60 0.14 11.77 -14.64
N HIS A 61 0.20 12.81 -13.79
CA HIS A 61 0.85 14.07 -14.13
C HIS A 61 2.36 13.89 -14.44
N PHE A 62 3.03 12.99 -13.73
CA PHE A 62 4.45 12.69 -13.91
C PHE A 62 4.73 11.51 -14.85
N ASN A 63 3.71 10.98 -15.54
CA ASN A 63 3.82 9.81 -16.43
C ASN A 63 4.45 8.57 -15.76
N LEU A 64 4.15 8.34 -14.48
CA LEU A 64 4.63 7.19 -13.73
C LEU A 64 3.59 6.06 -13.74
N PRO A 65 3.88 4.90 -14.36
CA PRO A 65 3.03 3.73 -14.20
C PRO A 65 3.06 3.25 -12.74
N MET A 66 1.88 2.88 -12.23
CA MET A 66 1.72 2.36 -10.89
C MET A 66 1.54 0.83 -10.91
N HIS A 67 2.29 0.13 -10.06
CA HIS A 67 2.03 -1.27 -9.73
C HIS A 67 1.57 -1.38 -8.28
N GLN A 68 0.37 -1.92 -8.08
CA GLN A 68 -0.18 -2.22 -6.77
C GLN A 68 0.40 -3.56 -6.29
N ILE A 69 1.22 -3.53 -5.24
CA ILE A 69 1.89 -4.72 -4.68
C ILE A 69 1.81 -4.65 -3.16
N HIS A 70 0.75 -5.19 -2.58
CA HIS A 70 0.53 -5.20 -1.14
C HIS A 70 0.80 -6.60 -0.55
N ALA A 71 1.67 -6.66 0.46
CA ALA A 71 1.80 -7.81 1.33
C ALA A 71 0.99 -7.55 2.61
N SER A 72 -0.12 -8.25 2.78
CA SER A 72 -0.98 -8.12 3.95
C SER A 72 -0.25 -8.53 5.22
N GLY A 73 -0.37 -7.72 6.28
CA GLY A 73 0.05 -8.09 7.64
C GLY A 73 -0.96 -8.99 8.36
N HIS A 74 -2.13 -9.23 7.77
CA HIS A 74 -3.20 -10.04 8.32
C HIS A 74 -3.41 -11.33 7.53
N ALA A 75 -3.62 -12.42 8.25
CA ALA A 75 -4.02 -13.70 7.68
C ALA A 75 -5.39 -13.57 6.98
N ASN A 76 -5.53 -14.21 5.83
CA ASN A 76 -6.80 -14.25 5.11
C ASN A 76 -7.80 -15.22 5.79
N GLY A 77 -9.06 -15.19 5.33
CA GLY A 77 -10.11 -16.01 5.94
C GLY A 77 -9.86 -17.52 5.90
N ILE A 78 -9.15 -18.03 4.90
CA ILE A 78 -8.79 -19.46 4.80
C ILE A 78 -7.75 -19.80 5.87
N GLU A 79 -6.69 -19.01 5.96
CA GLU A 79 -5.61 -19.18 6.94
C GLU A 79 -6.13 -19.10 8.38
N ILE A 80 -7.00 -18.11 8.67
CA ILE A 80 -7.64 -17.96 9.98
C ILE A 80 -8.49 -19.20 10.31
N ARG A 81 -9.28 -19.69 9.35
CA ARG A 81 -10.13 -20.87 9.55
C ARG A 81 -9.32 -22.13 9.81
N GLU A 82 -8.20 -22.30 9.09
CA GLU A 82 -7.27 -23.41 9.31
C GLU A 82 -6.64 -23.35 10.70
N MET A 83 -6.16 -22.16 11.10
CA MET A 83 -5.64 -21.91 12.44
C MET A 83 -6.67 -22.26 13.53
N ILE A 84 -7.94 -21.84 13.38
CA ILE A 84 -9.01 -22.16 14.36
C ILE A 84 -9.22 -23.68 14.46
N LYS A 85 -9.22 -24.39 13.33
CA LYS A 85 -9.38 -25.85 13.30
C LYS A 85 -8.22 -26.57 13.98
N GLU A 86 -7.00 -26.10 13.74
CA GLU A 86 -5.80 -26.68 14.35
C GLU A 86 -5.76 -26.46 15.87
N ILE A 87 -6.09 -25.25 16.33
CA ILE A 87 -6.15 -24.92 17.77
C ILE A 87 -7.26 -25.70 18.48
N GLY A 88 -8.40 -25.95 17.81
CA GLY A 88 -9.55 -26.64 18.39
C GLY A 88 -10.11 -25.99 19.67
N PRO A 89 -10.38 -24.66 19.68
CA PRO A 89 -10.74 -23.96 20.90
C PRO A 89 -12.13 -24.36 21.41
N LYS A 90 -12.28 -24.45 22.74
CA LYS A 90 -13.60 -24.70 23.38
C LYS A 90 -14.59 -23.54 23.17
N LYS A 91 -14.08 -22.32 23.01
CA LYS A 91 -14.84 -21.10 22.76
C LYS A 91 -14.04 -20.22 21.80
N LEU A 92 -14.71 -19.65 20.80
CA LEU A 92 -14.13 -18.71 19.85
C LEU A 92 -14.75 -17.32 20.09
N ILE A 93 -13.90 -16.31 20.28
CA ILE A 93 -14.31 -14.91 20.48
C ILE A 93 -13.54 -14.07 19.47
N PRO A 94 -14.15 -13.72 18.32
CA PRO A 94 -13.50 -12.86 17.33
C PRO A 94 -13.29 -11.45 17.87
N ILE A 95 -12.10 -10.91 17.68
CA ILE A 95 -11.72 -9.53 18.02
C ILE A 95 -11.03 -8.88 16.82
N HIS A 96 -10.94 -7.55 16.80
CA HIS A 96 -10.29 -6.80 15.71
C HIS A 96 -10.85 -7.11 14.31
N THR A 97 -12.17 -7.26 14.22
CA THR A 97 -12.94 -7.44 12.98
C THR A 97 -14.27 -6.71 13.10
N GLU A 98 -14.74 -6.12 12.01
CA GLU A 98 -16.09 -5.55 11.92
C GLU A 98 -17.16 -6.61 11.66
N LYS A 99 -16.74 -7.82 11.27
CA LYS A 99 -17.63 -8.92 10.84
C LYS A 99 -17.40 -10.20 11.67
N PRO A 100 -17.58 -10.15 13.01
CA PRO A 100 -17.34 -11.30 13.88
C PRO A 100 -18.22 -12.52 13.53
N GLU A 101 -19.39 -12.30 12.93
CA GLU A 101 -20.31 -13.35 12.50
C GLU A 101 -19.72 -14.28 11.42
N LEU A 102 -18.72 -13.84 10.66
CA LEU A 102 -18.08 -14.66 9.62
C LEU A 102 -17.23 -15.80 10.19
N PHE A 103 -16.82 -15.71 11.46
CA PHE A 103 -16.01 -16.72 12.12
C PHE A 103 -16.80 -17.97 12.54
N PHE A 104 -18.14 -17.90 12.45
CA PHE A 104 -19.06 -18.97 12.82
C PHE A 104 -19.81 -19.56 11.62
N LYS A 105 -19.43 -19.17 10.40
CA LYS A 105 -19.92 -19.75 9.13
C LYS A 105 -18.95 -20.83 8.65
#